data_AF-A0A8S2T4L9-F1
#
_entry.id   AF-A0A8S2T4L9-F1
#
_cell.length_a   1.000
_cell.length_b   1.000
_cell.length_c   1.000
_cell.angle_alpha   90.00
_cell.angle_beta   90.00
_cell.angle_gamma   90.00
#
_symmetry.space_group_name_H-M   'P 1'
#
loop_
_entity.id
_entity.type
_entity.pdbx_description
1 polymer ?
#
loop_
_entity_poly.entity_id
_entity_poly.type
_entity_poly.pdbx_seq_one_letter_code
_entity_poly.pdbx_strand_id
1 'polypeptide(L)'
;MDIRKLKYLQVITVAGEPLTEIVFKKIRKQYAGKLISAYEITETTVYNVVYIYENEMKYNNSMGFPLSNTKGFVLNKSMQMLPMRAV
;
A
#
# COMPACT_ATOMS: atom_id res chain seq x y z
N MET A 1 -0.84 14.77 15.26
CA MET A 1 -2.31 14.76 15.29
C MET A 1 -2.76 13.50 16.00
N ASP A 2 -3.76 13.57 16.89
CA ASP A 2 -4.31 12.39 17.58
C ASP A 2 -5.48 11.82 16.76
N ILE A 3 -5.25 10.66 16.12
CA ILE A 3 -6.22 10.03 15.21
C ILE A 3 -7.49 9.59 15.96
N ARG A 4 -7.37 9.29 17.26
CA ARG A 4 -8.49 8.81 18.10
C ARG A 4 -9.62 9.83 18.24
N LYS A 5 -9.36 11.11 17.94
CA LYS A 5 -10.37 12.18 17.97
C LYS A 5 -11.30 12.13 16.75
N LEU A 6 -10.93 11.44 15.68
CA LEU A 6 -11.70 11.33 14.44
C LEU A 6 -12.70 10.17 14.53
N LYS A 7 -13.79 10.37 15.29
CA LYS A 7 -14.77 9.33 15.66
C LYS A 7 -15.40 8.57 14.48
N TYR A 8 -15.44 9.18 13.29
CA TYR A 8 -16.06 8.62 12.09
C TYR A 8 -15.05 8.21 11.02
N LEU A 9 -13.75 8.22 11.32
CA LEU A 9 -12.72 7.85 10.36
C LEU A 9 -12.78 6.35 10.04
N GLN A 10 -13.08 6.01 8.78
CA GLN A 10 -13.26 4.61 8.34
C GLN A 10 -12.04 4.02 7.63
N VAL A 11 -11.26 4.86 6.94
CA VAL A 11 -10.09 4.42 6.17
C VAL A 11 -9.01 5.48 6.25
N ILE A 12 -7.76 5.04 6.42
CA ILE A 12 -6.57 5.86 6.17
C ILE A 12 -5.90 5.33 4.90
N THR A 13 -5.59 6.22 3.96
CA THR A 13 -4.76 5.90 2.79
C THR A 13 -3.46 6.69 2.89
N VAL A 14 -2.33 6.02 2.70
CA VAL A 14 -1.00 6.62 2.59
C VAL A 14 -0.46 6.33 1.19
N ALA A 15 0.18 7.32 0.58
CA ALA A 15 0.63 7.32 -0.81
C ALA A 15 1.82 8.29 -0.95
N GLY A 16 2.51 8.26 -2.10
CA GLY A 16 3.63 9.15 -2.42
C GLY A 16 5.00 8.76 -1.84
N GLU A 17 5.05 8.12 -0.68
CA GLU A 17 6.29 7.61 -0.07
C GLU A 17 6.11 6.18 0.45
N PRO A 18 7.19 5.37 0.54
CA PRO A 18 7.10 4.05 1.14
C PRO A 18 6.57 4.09 2.58
N LEU A 19 5.48 3.36 2.84
CA LEU A 19 5.00 3.16 4.21
C LEU A 19 6.02 2.34 4.98
N THR A 20 6.79 2.97 5.87
CA THR A 20 7.76 2.28 6.72
C THR A 20 7.10 1.58 7.91
N GLU A 21 7.74 0.54 8.45
CA GLU A 21 7.26 -0.17 9.65
C GLU A 21 7.07 0.78 10.85
N ILE A 22 7.95 1.78 11.00
CA ILE A 22 7.87 2.77 12.07
C ILE A 22 6.58 3.59 11.94
N VAL A 23 6.26 4.07 10.74
CA VAL A 23 5.04 4.84 10.49
C VAL A 23 3.80 3.96 10.65
N PHE A 24 3.84 2.74 10.10
CA PHE A 24 2.77 1.74 10.28
C PHE A 24 2.44 1.51 11.76
N LYS A 25 3.46 1.23 12.60
CA LYS A 25 3.27 1.01 14.04
C LYS A 25 2.73 2.26 14.75
N LYS A 26 3.16 3.46 14.34
CA LYS A 26 2.63 4.72 14.90
C LYS A 26 1.14 4.89 14.61
N ILE A 27 0.69 4.59 13.39
CA ILE A 27 -0.73 4.63 13.01
C ILE A 27 -1.51 3.57 13.80
N ARG A 28 -1.03 2.32 13.81
CA ARG A 28 -1.72 1.20 14.47
C ARG A 28 -1.88 1.34 15.98
N LYS A 29 -1.01 2.09 16.65
CA LYS A 29 -1.19 2.46 18.08
C LYS A 29 -2.45 3.29 18.35
N GLN A 30 -3.00 3.95 17.33
CA GLN A 30 -4.14 4.87 17.49
C GLN A 30 -5.34 4.49 16.63
N TYR A 31 -5.17 3.56 15.68
CA TYR A 31 -6.15 3.29 14.65
C TYR A 31 -6.15 1.81 14.22
N ALA A 32 -7.25 1.12 14.56
CA ALA A 32 -7.50 -0.29 14.23
C ALA A 32 -8.27 -0.47 12.91
N GLY A 33 -8.70 0.62 12.26
CA GLY A 33 -9.45 0.55 11.01
C GLY A 33 -8.59 0.26 9.78
N LYS A 34 -9.22 0.31 8.61
CA LYS A 34 -8.58 -0.02 7.33
C LYS A 34 -7.47 0.97 6.99
N LEU A 35 -6.26 0.45 6.77
CA LEU A 35 -5.11 1.24 6.33
C LEU A 35 -4.71 0.75 4.94
N ILE A 36 -4.61 1.66 3.97
CA ILE A 36 -4.25 1.35 2.60
C ILE A 36 -2.89 2.01 2.32
N SER A 37 -1.90 1.21 1.96
CA SER A 37 -0.68 1.70 1.33
C SER A 37 -0.89 1.67 -0.18
N ALA A 38 -1.02 2.84 -0.79
CA ALA A 38 -1.22 2.99 -2.22
C ALA A 38 0.07 3.45 -2.91
N TYR A 39 0.23 3.03 -4.16
CA TYR A 39 1.32 3.42 -5.03
C TYR A 39 0.80 3.92 -6.38
N GLU A 40 1.47 4.95 -6.88
CA GLU A 40 1.10 5.70 -8.06
C GLU A 40 2.32 6.25 -8.79
N ILE A 41 2.11 6.57 -10.07
CA ILE A 41 2.99 7.43 -10.86
C ILE A 41 2.12 8.46 -11.58
N THR A 42 2.66 9.66 -11.80
CA THR A 42 1.92 10.79 -12.39
C THR A 42 1.30 10.47 -13.75
N GLU A 43 1.96 9.63 -14.54
CA GLU A 43 1.59 9.25 -15.91
C GLU A 43 0.39 8.29 -15.99
N THR A 44 -0.12 7.84 -14.84
CA THR A 44 -1.23 6.88 -14.74
C THR A 44 -2.42 7.47 -13.96
N THR A 45 -3.32 6.62 -13.45
CA THR A 45 -4.43 7.08 -12.58
C THR A 45 -3.96 7.23 -11.13
N VAL A 46 -4.71 7.99 -10.33
CA VAL A 46 -4.41 8.38 -8.93
C VAL A 46 -3.81 7.25 -8.08
N TYR A 47 -4.31 6.00 -8.16
CA TYR A 47 -3.70 4.82 -7.51
C TYR A 47 -3.72 3.63 -8.47
N ASN A 48 -2.67 2.81 -8.46
CA ASN A 48 -2.57 1.65 -9.36
C ASN A 48 -2.34 0.33 -8.62
N VAL A 49 -1.51 0.36 -7.59
CA VAL A 49 -1.15 -0.82 -6.78
C VAL A 49 -1.44 -0.47 -5.32
N VAL A 50 -2.13 -1.36 -4.62
CA VAL A 50 -2.51 -1.15 -3.22
C VAL A 50 -2.21 -2.36 -2.37
N TYR A 51 -1.72 -2.13 -1.16
CA TYR A 51 -1.71 -3.11 -0.07
C TYR A 51 -2.73 -2.67 0.99
N ILE A 52 -3.71 -3.53 1.27
CA ILE A 52 -4.75 -3.26 2.25
C ILE A 52 -4.40 -3.98 3.56
N TYR A 53 -4.30 -3.20 4.62
CA TYR A 53 -4.15 -3.68 5.98
C TYR A 53 -5.50 -3.59 6.70
N GLU A 54 -6.10 -4.74 6.95
CA GLU A 54 -7.20 -4.89 7.90
C GLU A 54 -6.68 -4.84 9.35
N ASN A 55 -7.58 -4.97 10.32
CA ASN A 55 -7.19 -4.96 11.74
C ASN A 55 -6.28 -6.17 12.08
N GLU A 56 -5.39 -5.99 13.07
CA GLU A 56 -4.44 -7.01 13.57
C GLU A 56 -3.39 -7.53 12.56
N MET A 57 -3.37 -7.02 11.33
CA MET A 57 -2.33 -7.38 10.37
C MET A 57 -0.96 -6.83 10.81
N LYS A 58 0.09 -7.63 10.59
CA LYS A 58 1.47 -7.19 10.77
C LYS A 58 1.92 -6.36 9.56
N TYR A 59 2.95 -5.54 9.77
CA TYR A 59 3.60 -4.80 8.70
C TYR A 59 4.12 -5.75 7.62
N ASN A 60 3.98 -5.34 6.36
CA ASN A 60 4.52 -6.05 5.19
C ASN A 60 5.14 -5.02 4.23
N ASN A 61 6.38 -5.24 3.78
CA ASN A 61 7.03 -4.32 2.85
C ASN A 61 6.58 -4.51 1.38
N SER A 62 5.47 -5.21 1.14
CA SER A 62 4.92 -5.41 -0.19
C SER A 62 4.25 -4.14 -0.70
N MET A 63 4.46 -3.83 -1.99
CA MET A 63 3.69 -2.79 -2.70
C MET A 63 2.21 -3.17 -2.87
N GLY A 64 1.87 -4.45 -2.67
CA GLY A 64 0.50 -4.97 -2.79
C GLY A 64 0.17 -5.47 -4.17
N PHE A 65 -1.09 -5.28 -4.57
CA PHE A 65 -1.64 -5.84 -5.80
C PHE A 65 -2.22 -4.74 -6.69
N PRO A 66 -2.12 -4.88 -8.02
CA PRO A 66 -2.79 -3.97 -8.94
C PRO A 66 -4.30 -3.92 -8.66
N LEU A 67 -4.89 -2.72 -8.77
CA LEU A 67 -6.33 -2.56 -8.75
C LEU A 67 -7.01 -3.27 -9.93
N SER A 68 -8.31 -3.52 -9.82
CA SER A 68 -9.11 -4.11 -10.89
C SER A 68 -8.93 -3.33 -12.20
N ASN A 69 -8.80 -4.06 -13.30
CA ASN A 69 -8.50 -3.53 -14.64
C ASN A 69 -7.11 -2.88 -14.82
N THR A 70 -6.25 -2.93 -13.80
CA THR A 70 -4.84 -2.52 -13.89
C THR A 70 -3.96 -3.75 -14.04
N LYS A 71 -2.93 -3.67 -14.90
CA LYS A 71 -1.91 -4.71 -15.06
C LYS A 71 -0.54 -4.15 -14.71
N GLY A 72 0.20 -4.90 -13.89
CA GLY A 72 1.62 -4.64 -13.61
C GLY A 72 2.48 -5.74 -14.18
N PHE A 73 3.65 -5.39 -14.72
CA PHE A 73 4.61 -6.33 -15.28
C PHE A 73 5.99 -6.09 -14.66
N VAL A 74 6.66 -7.18 -14.26
CA VAL A 74 8.07 -7.15 -13.87
C VAL A 74 8.86 -7.82 -14.98
N LEU A 75 9.70 -7.02 -15.66
CA LEU A 75 10.40 -7.42 -16.87
C LEU A 75 11.92 -7.43 -16.65
N ASN A 76 12.62 -8.31 -17.38
CA ASN A 76 14.07 -8.26 -17.50
C ASN A 76 14.52 -7.21 -18.53
N LYS A 77 15.84 -7.06 -18.72
CA LYS A 77 16.43 -6.12 -19.69
C LYS A 77 16.04 -6.40 -21.15
N SER A 78 15.59 -7.61 -21.44
CA SER A 78 15.14 -8.05 -22.77
C SER A 78 13.62 -7.97 -22.94
N MET A 79 12.91 -7.26 -22.05
CA MET A 79 11.45 -7.09 -22.06
C MET A 79 10.65 -8.39 -21.89
N GLN A 80 11.25 -9.42 -21.28
CA GLN A 80 10.57 -10.67 -20.97
C GLN A 80 10.08 -10.67 -19.53
N MET A 81 8.90 -11.24 -19.30
CA MET A 81 8.37 -11.42 -17.95
C MET A 81 9.29 -12.29 -17.10
N LEU A 82 9.54 -11.84 -15.87
CA LEU A 82 10.24 -12.64 -14.88
C LEU A 82 9.29 -13.63 -14.19
N PRO A 83 9.78 -14.82 -13.80
CA PRO A 83 9.05 -15.73 -12.93
C PRO A 83 8.72 -15.09 -11.59
N MET A 84 7.67 -15.60 -10.94
CA MET A 84 7.36 -15.23 -9.56
C MET A 84 8.57 -15.46 -8.64
N ARG A 85 8.92 -14.44 -7.85
CA ARG A 85 10.02 -14.47 -6.87
C ARG A 85 11.43 -14.56 -7.49
N ALA A 86 11.61 -14.13 -8.73
CA ALA A 86 12.94 -13.91 -9.29
C ALA A 86 13.74 -12.92 -8.41
N VAL A 87 15.03 -13.18 -8.22
CA VAL A 87 15.99 -12.39 -7.41
C VAL A 87 17.04 -11.79 -8.32
#